data_AF-A0A1B6HF35-F1
#
_entry.id   AF-A0A1B6HF35-F1
#
_cell.length_a   1.000
_cell.length_b   1.000
_cell.length_c   1.000
_cell.angle_alpha   90.00
_cell.angle_beta   90.00
_cell.angle_gamma   90.00
#
_symmetry.space_group_name_H-M   'P 1'
#
loop_
_entity.id
_entity.type
_entity.pdbx_description
1 polymer ?
#
loop_
_entity_poly.entity_id
_entity_poly.type
_entity_poly.pdbx_seq_one_letter_code
_entity_poly.pdbx_strand_id
1 'polypeptide(L)'
;ENSWAYTSFSPVIEIDGPDNGPAPLPWEIPVTPRGMFEAEVKTLKVPHTSSVKNCFRCNSLGSIACQECYAKGWIRCLHCHGDGFSSEYDYKERCFYCRSSTHGFGRLDCLRCKASGRLMCQ
;
A
#
# COMPACT_ATOMS: atom_id res chain seq x y z
N GLU A 1 -20.42 -7.18 4.89
CA GLU A 1 -19.29 -6.23 4.74
C GLU A 1 -18.98 -6.05 3.27
N ASN A 2 -18.99 -4.81 2.75
CA ASN A 2 -18.56 -4.54 1.38
C ASN A 2 -17.02 -4.55 1.33
N SER A 3 -16.41 -5.73 1.32
CA SER A 3 -14.97 -5.89 1.17
C SER A 3 -14.57 -5.62 -0.28
N TRP A 4 -14.28 -4.37 -0.61
CA TRP A 4 -13.68 -4.03 -1.90
C TRP A 4 -12.35 -4.80 -2.01
N ALA A 5 -12.20 -5.59 -3.08
CA ALA A 5 -10.95 -6.27 -3.34
C ALA A 5 -9.95 -5.27 -3.92
N TYR A 6 -8.80 -5.13 -3.27
CA TYR A 6 -7.70 -4.29 -3.76
C TYR A 6 -6.36 -4.94 -3.47
N THR A 7 -5.40 -4.65 -4.33
CA THR A 7 -4.00 -5.04 -4.18
C THR A 7 -3.10 -3.81 -4.30
N SER A 8 -1.84 -3.92 -3.86
CA SER A 8 -0.86 -2.86 -4.08
C SER A 8 -0.60 -2.71 -5.58
N PHE A 9 -0.65 -1.49 -6.10
CA PHE A 9 -0.30 -1.24 -7.49
C PHE A 9 1.18 -1.55 -7.75
N SER A 10 1.46 -2.20 -8.88
CA SER A 10 2.80 -2.43 -9.40
C SER A 10 2.82 -2.07 -10.89
N PRO A 11 3.82 -1.34 -11.38
CA PRO A 11 3.89 -0.94 -12.79
C PRO A 11 4.08 -2.11 -13.76
N VAL A 12 4.45 -3.30 -13.26
CA VAL A 12 4.62 -4.52 -14.07
C VAL A 12 3.29 -5.26 -14.29
N ILE A 13 2.25 -4.93 -13.52
CA ILE A 13 0.94 -5.60 -13.63
C ILE A 13 0.12 -4.86 -14.68
N GLU A 14 -0.30 -5.57 -15.73
CA GLU A 14 -1.26 -5.05 -16.70
C GLU A 14 -2.63 -4.80 -16.04
N ILE A 15 -3.20 -3.63 -16.31
CA ILE A 15 -4.48 -3.22 -15.76
C ILE A 15 -5.52 -3.39 -16.84
N ASP A 16 -6.40 -4.37 -16.64
CA ASP A 16 -7.54 -4.57 -17.52
C ASP A 16 -8.69 -3.63 -17.16
N GLY A 17 -8.55 -2.37 -17.56
CA GLY A 17 -9.51 -1.29 -17.32
C GLY A 17 -10.37 -0.96 -18.55
N PRO A 18 -11.16 0.12 -18.47
CA PRO A 18 -12.07 0.54 -19.54
C PRO A 18 -11.39 0.87 -20.87
N ASP A 19 -10.07 1.15 -20.84
CA ASP A 19 -9.27 1.42 -22.04
C ASP A 19 -9.13 0.18 -22.94
N ASN A 20 -9.31 -1.03 -22.39
CA ASN A 20 -9.26 -2.30 -23.14
C ASN A 20 -10.63 -2.72 -23.72
N GLY A 21 -11.69 -1.97 -23.43
CA GLY A 21 -13.04 -2.27 -23.90
C GLY A 21 -14.13 -1.91 -22.89
N PRO A 22 -15.41 -1.95 -23.30
CA PRO A 22 -16.52 -1.77 -22.37
C PRO A 22 -16.62 -2.97 -21.42
N ALA A 23 -17.07 -2.72 -20.19
CA ALA A 23 -17.39 -3.80 -19.26
C ALA A 23 -18.53 -4.67 -19.85
N PRO A 24 -18.38 -6.01 -19.84
CA PRO A 24 -19.40 -6.91 -20.38
C PRO A 24 -20.65 -6.93 -19.51
N LEU A 25 -21.77 -7.34 -20.10
CA LEU A 25 -23.01 -7.59 -19.36
C LEU A 25 -22.87 -8.85 -18.46
N PRO A 26 -23.70 -8.99 -17.40
CA PRO A 26 -23.58 -10.11 -16.47
C PRO A 26 -23.61 -11.51 -17.11
N TRP A 27 -24.35 -11.67 -18.21
CA TRP A 27 -24.50 -12.94 -18.93
C TRP A 27 -23.48 -13.17 -20.05
N GLU A 28 -22.67 -12.16 -20.37
CA GLU A 28 -21.61 -12.24 -21.40
C GLU A 28 -20.28 -12.74 -20.82
N ILE A 29 -20.19 -12.85 -19.50
CA ILE A 29 -18.98 -13.32 -18.80
C ILE A 29 -18.95 -14.86 -18.89
N PRO A 30 -17.96 -15.46 -19.59
CA PRO A 30 -17.87 -16.91 -19.69
C PRO A 30 -17.49 -17.50 -18.34
N VAL A 31 -18.26 -18.49 -17.88
CA VAL A 31 -17.99 -19.23 -16.64
C VAL A 31 -17.95 -20.72 -16.96
N THR A 32 -16.78 -21.33 -16.86
CA THR A 32 -16.63 -22.78 -17.02
C THR A 32 -17.04 -23.48 -15.73
N PRO A 33 -18.05 -24.38 -15.72
CA PRO A 33 -18.46 -25.09 -14.53
C PRO A 33 -17.39 -26.08 -14.03
N ARG A 34 -17.35 -26.39 -12.73
CA ARG A 34 -16.40 -27.40 -12.18
C ARG A 34 -16.76 -28.84 -12.58
N GLY A 35 -18.05 -29.16 -12.58
CA GLY A 35 -18.60 -30.47 -12.87
C GLY A 35 -20.04 -30.37 -13.38
N MET A 36 -20.56 -31.47 -13.92
CA MET A 36 -21.96 -31.52 -14.34
C MET A 36 -22.86 -31.71 -13.11
N PHE A 37 -23.94 -30.94 -13.03
CA PHE A 37 -24.97 -31.03 -11.98
C PHE A 37 -24.48 -30.76 -10.54
N GLU A 38 -23.34 -30.08 -10.38
CA GLU A 38 -22.84 -29.64 -9.08
C GLU A 38 -23.21 -28.18 -8.83
N ALA A 39 -23.79 -27.90 -7.65
CA ALA A 39 -24.04 -26.53 -7.23
C ALA A 39 -22.71 -25.87 -6.82
N GLU A 40 -22.38 -24.73 -7.44
CA GLU A 40 -21.18 -23.98 -7.11
C GLU A 40 -21.43 -22.47 -7.10
N VAL A 41 -20.61 -21.76 -6.33
CA VAL A 41 -20.53 -20.30 -6.33
C VAL A 41 -19.09 -19.92 -6.70
N LYS A 42 -18.93 -19.11 -7.73
CA LYS A 42 -17.64 -18.60 -8.20
C LYS A 42 -17.59 -17.09 -8.08
N THR A 43 -16.48 -16.60 -7.54
CA THR A 43 -16.14 -15.18 -7.58
C THR A 43 -15.12 -15.00 -8.69
N LEU A 44 -15.52 -14.25 -9.73
CA LEU A 44 -14.69 -13.97 -10.89
C LEU A 44 -14.52 -12.46 -11.02
N LYS A 45 -13.34 -12.05 -11.48
CA LYS A 45 -13.08 -10.67 -11.85
C LYS A 45 -13.84 -10.35 -13.13
N VAL A 46 -14.51 -9.20 -13.16
CA VAL A 46 -15.21 -8.74 -14.36
C VAL A 46 -14.17 -8.12 -15.32
N PRO A 47 -14.09 -8.59 -16.58
CA PRO A 47 -13.19 -8.00 -17.59
C PRO A 47 -13.42 -6.50 -17.75
N HIS A 48 -12.35 -5.76 -18.06
CA HIS A 48 -12.35 -4.32 -18.35
C HIS A 48 -12.87 -3.41 -17.22
N THR A 49 -12.94 -3.91 -15.98
CA THR A 49 -13.39 -3.13 -14.81
C THR A 49 -12.29 -2.80 -13.80
N SER A 50 -11.05 -3.22 -14.07
CA SER A 50 -9.92 -2.91 -13.20
C SER A 50 -9.65 -1.42 -13.21
N SER A 51 -9.23 -0.88 -12.07
CA SER A 51 -8.83 0.52 -11.98
C SER A 51 -7.71 0.73 -10.99
N VAL A 52 -6.92 1.77 -11.20
CA VAL A 52 -5.95 2.24 -10.20
C VAL A 52 -6.58 3.37 -9.43
N LYS A 53 -6.59 3.23 -8.11
CA LYS A 53 -7.06 4.25 -7.19
C LYS A 53 -5.93 4.69 -6.27
N ASN A 54 -6.08 5.91 -5.76
CA ASN A 54 -5.22 6.43 -4.73
C ASN A 54 -5.33 5.60 -3.45
N CYS A 55 -4.20 5.33 -2.80
CA CYS A 55 -4.23 4.65 -1.50
C CYS A 55 -4.78 5.61 -0.44
N PHE A 56 -5.99 5.34 0.03
CA PHE A 56 -6.65 6.14 1.07
C PHE A 56 -5.88 6.19 2.39
N ARG A 57 -5.13 5.12 2.73
CA ARG A 57 -4.40 5.06 4.00
C ARG A 57 -3.25 6.06 4.09
N CYS A 58 -2.58 6.32 2.97
CA CYS A 58 -1.46 7.25 2.91
C CYS A 58 -1.73 8.47 2.03
N ASN A 59 -2.98 8.70 1.62
CA ASN A 59 -3.39 9.79 0.73
C ASN A 59 -2.47 9.92 -0.49
N SER A 60 -2.17 8.80 -1.14
CA SER A 60 -1.29 8.72 -2.31
C SER A 60 0.20 8.97 -2.08
N LEU A 61 0.65 9.30 -0.86
CA LEU A 61 2.07 9.57 -0.61
C LEU A 61 2.95 8.32 -0.68
N GLY A 62 2.38 7.13 -0.46
CA GLY A 62 3.15 5.89 -0.33
C GLY A 62 3.81 5.72 1.04
N SER A 63 3.84 6.75 1.88
CA SER A 63 4.34 6.69 3.25
C SER A 63 3.42 7.39 4.25
N ILE A 64 3.63 7.10 5.53
CA ILE A 64 2.98 7.74 6.67
C ILE A 64 4.03 8.37 7.58
N ALA A 65 3.65 9.40 8.35
CA ALA A 65 4.54 10.02 9.32
C ALA A 65 4.96 8.99 10.39
N CYS A 66 6.26 8.87 10.62
CA CYS A 66 6.80 8.06 11.69
C CYS A 66 6.43 8.70 13.04
N GLN A 67 5.62 8.01 13.84
CA GLN A 67 5.16 8.51 15.13
C GLN A 67 6.27 8.53 16.17
N GLU A 68 7.20 7.56 16.11
CA GLU A 68 8.31 7.44 17.06
C GLU A 68 9.27 8.65 17.04
N CYS A 69 9.44 9.27 15.86
CA CYS A 69 10.23 10.50 15.74
C CYS A 69 9.39 11.73 15.39
N TYR A 70 8.06 11.63 15.40
CA TYR A 70 7.16 12.73 14.99
C TYR A 70 7.57 13.38 13.67
N ALA A 71 7.90 12.56 12.67
CA ALA A 71 8.41 12.98 11.36
C ALA A 71 9.76 13.76 11.36
N LYS A 72 10.47 13.85 12.48
CA LYS A 72 11.79 14.51 12.56
C LYS A 72 12.91 13.70 11.92
N GLY A 73 12.76 12.38 11.86
CA GLY A 73 13.78 11.45 11.33
C GLY A 73 14.89 11.10 12.31
N TRP A 74 14.89 11.69 13.49
CA TRP A 74 15.84 11.40 14.56
C TRP A 74 15.11 11.29 15.91
N ILE A 75 15.71 10.56 16.84
CA ILE A 75 15.28 10.41 18.23
C ILE A 75 16.43 10.84 19.15
N ARG A 76 16.12 11.13 20.41
CA ARG A 76 17.17 11.31 21.42
C ARG A 76 17.92 9.99 21.57
N CYS A 77 19.22 10.07 21.84
CA CYS A 77 20.02 8.88 22.15
C CYS A 77 19.29 8.06 23.23
N LEU A 78 19.01 6.79 22.93
CA LEU A 78 18.30 5.90 23.85
C LEU A 78 19.18 5.49 25.05
N HIS A 79 20.50 5.61 24.91
CA HIS A 79 21.45 5.24 25.94
C HIS A 79 21.65 6.34 27.00
N CYS A 80 21.85 7.59 26.56
CA CYS A 80 22.07 8.72 27.47
C CYS A 80 20.85 9.64 27.63
N HIS A 81 19.71 9.32 26.99
CA HIS A 81 18.47 10.10 26.98
C HIS A 81 18.61 11.57 26.55
N GLY A 82 19.75 11.97 25.99
CA GLY A 82 20.05 13.35 25.61
C GLY A 82 20.80 14.15 26.69
N ASP A 83 21.21 13.51 27.79
CA ASP A 83 21.92 14.14 28.92
C ASP A 83 23.45 14.21 28.73
N GLY A 84 23.94 14.02 27.51
CA GLY A 84 25.36 13.71 27.21
C GLY A 84 26.42 14.56 27.95
N PHE A 85 27.52 13.91 28.32
CA PHE A 85 28.68 14.46 29.05
C PHE A 85 29.74 15.19 28.18
N SER A 86 29.47 15.46 26.89
CA SER A 86 30.42 16.11 25.95
C SER A 86 29.72 17.08 25.02
N SER A 87 30.29 18.28 24.89
CA SER A 87 29.67 19.49 24.30
C SER A 87 29.75 19.61 22.77
N GLU A 88 30.26 18.61 22.05
CA GLU A 88 30.65 18.78 20.63
C GLU A 88 29.72 18.13 19.59
N TYR A 89 28.78 17.27 19.96
CA TYR A 89 27.89 16.59 18.99
C TYR A 89 26.41 16.67 19.39
N ASP A 90 25.58 17.12 18.44
CA ASP A 90 24.10 17.12 18.52
C ASP A 90 23.63 15.67 18.76
N TYR A 91 23.09 15.36 19.95
CA TYR A 91 22.77 14.02 20.49
C TYR A 91 21.55 13.34 19.83
N LYS A 92 21.39 13.58 18.54
CA LYS A 92 20.28 13.11 17.72
C LYS A 92 20.72 11.86 16.99
N GLU A 93 20.18 10.73 17.39
CA GLU A 93 20.37 9.48 16.66
C GLU A 93 19.32 9.37 15.56
N ARG A 94 19.72 8.81 14.40
CA ARG A 94 18.75 8.50 13.36
C ARG A 94 17.68 7.58 13.91
N CYS A 95 16.42 7.90 13.65
CA CYS A 95 15.32 7.12 14.18
C CYS A 95 15.37 5.69 13.63
N PHE A 96 15.51 4.73 14.54
CA PHE A 96 15.65 3.31 14.21
C PHE A 96 14.44 2.76 13.43
N TYR A 97 13.23 3.24 13.75
CA TYR A 97 11.98 2.74 13.18
C TYR A 97 11.79 3.13 11.71
N CYS A 98 12.18 4.34 11.30
CA CYS A 98 12.04 4.79 9.92
C CYS A 98 13.32 4.66 9.07
N ARG A 99 14.38 4.07 9.62
CA ARG A 99 15.68 4.02 8.93
C ARG A 99 15.68 3.27 7.60
N SER A 100 14.74 2.35 7.43
CA SER A 100 14.59 1.50 6.24
C SER A 100 13.48 1.98 5.30
N SER A 101 12.86 3.13 5.57
CA SER A 101 11.83 3.67 4.69
C SER A 101 12.44 4.14 3.37
N THR A 102 11.81 3.76 2.26
CA THR A 102 12.16 4.25 0.92
C THR A 102 11.79 5.73 0.72
N HIS A 103 10.90 6.26 1.56
CA HIS A 103 10.45 7.65 1.58
C HIS A 103 11.30 8.56 2.49
N GLY A 104 12.42 8.06 2.99
CA GLY A 104 13.37 8.80 3.81
C GLY A 104 13.05 8.82 5.31
N PHE A 105 13.95 9.44 6.08
CA PHE A 105 13.80 9.53 7.53
C PHE A 105 12.59 10.38 7.92
N GLY A 106 11.92 10.00 9.01
CA GLY A 106 10.68 10.64 9.45
C GLY A 106 9.42 10.01 8.86
N ARG A 107 9.56 9.04 7.96
CA ARG A 107 8.45 8.37 7.28
C ARG A 107 8.53 6.86 7.42
N LEU A 108 7.38 6.20 7.42
CA LEU A 108 7.27 4.74 7.33
C LEU A 108 6.55 4.40 6.04
N ASP A 109 7.03 3.38 5.34
CA ASP A 109 6.43 2.94 4.09
C ASP A 109 5.02 2.40 4.37
N CYS A 110 4.04 2.83 3.58
CA CYS A 110 2.67 2.41 3.74
C CYS A 110 2.56 0.94 3.33
N LEU A 111 2.30 0.06 4.30
CA LEU A 111 2.19 -1.38 4.07
C LEU A 111 0.99 -1.75 3.16
N ARG A 112 -0.09 -0.95 3.15
CA ARG A 112 -1.27 -1.21 2.32
C ARG A 112 -0.97 -1.15 0.83
N CYS A 113 -0.24 -0.14 0.40
CA CYS A 113 0.14 0.05 -1.00
C CYS A 113 1.59 -0.32 -1.29
N LYS A 114 2.32 -0.84 -0.29
CA LYS A 114 3.74 -1.21 -0.38
C LYS A 114 4.59 -0.07 -0.97
N ALA A 115 4.54 1.09 -0.31
CA ALA A 115 5.25 2.30 -0.73
C ALA A 115 4.83 2.96 -2.06
N SER A 116 3.95 2.34 -2.87
CA SER A 116 3.56 2.87 -4.19
C SER A 116 2.63 4.09 -4.15
N GLY A 117 1.91 4.29 -3.04
CA GLY A 117 0.85 5.29 -2.94
C GLY A 117 -0.42 4.94 -3.69
N ARG A 118 -0.46 3.84 -4.45
CA ARG A 118 -1.59 3.46 -5.30
C ARG A 118 -2.06 2.05 -4.99
N LEU A 119 -3.35 1.83 -5.19
CA LEU A 119 -4.00 0.53 -5.07
C LEU A 119 -4.62 0.17 -6.41
N MET A 120 -4.53 -1.10 -6.77
CA MET A 120 -5.26 -1.65 -7.89
C MET A 120 -6.56 -2.25 -7.36
N CYS A 121 -7.69 -1.77 -7.85
CA CYS A 121 -9.02 -2.30 -7.59
C CYS A 121 -9.39 -3.25 -8.72
N GLN A 122 -9.88 -4.42 -8.34
CA GLN A 122 -10.20 -5.52 -9.25
C GLN A 122 -11.45 -6.24 -8.77
#